data_AF-A0A417CAU7-F1
#
_entry.id   AF-A0A417CAU7-F1
#
_cell.length_a   1.000
_cell.length_b   1.000
_cell.length_c   1.000
_cell.angle_alpha   90.00
_cell.angle_beta   90.00
_cell.angle_gamma   90.00
#
_symmetry.space_group_name_H-M   'P 1'
#
loop_
_entity.id
_entity.type
_entity.pdbx_description
1 polymer ?
#
loop_
_entity_poly.entity_id
_entity_poly.type
_entity_poly.pdbx_seq_one_letter_code
_entity_poly.pdbx_strand_id
1 'polypeptide(L)' 'MAIFCRHPKSVIVAKSNVIQFDQSGFPMRLETMECLICGKRYYAWNYIKKSELDELSTGKSVLCKWENVE' A
#
# COMPACT_ATOMS: atom_id res chain seq x y z
N MET A 1 12.31 2.26 12.35
CA MET A 1 11.63 3.57 12.38
C MET A 1 11.55 4.12 10.97
N ALA A 2 10.36 4.08 10.34
CA ALA A 2 10.16 4.84 9.11
C ALA A 2 10.19 6.33 9.48
N ILE A 3 11.16 7.08 8.93
CA ILE A 3 11.31 8.50 9.23
C ILE A 3 10.26 9.25 8.42
N PHE A 4 9.04 9.32 8.95
CA PHE A 4 8.00 10.19 8.40
C PHE A 4 8.39 11.65 8.68
N CYS A 5 8.42 12.49 7.63
CA CYS A 5 8.49 13.93 7.85
C CYS A 5 7.13 14.45 8.34
N ARG A 6 7.12 15.46 9.22
CA ARG A 6 5.87 16.05 9.78
C ARG A 6 5.13 16.99 8.81
N HIS A 7 5.50 17.00 7.53
CA HIS A 7 4.88 17.86 6.54
C HIS A 7 3.50 17.31 6.12
N PRO A 8 2.49 18.17 5.90
CA PRO A 8 1.12 17.72 5.65
C PRO A 8 0.88 17.21 4.21
N LYS A 9 1.84 17.38 3.30
CA LYS A 9 1.66 17.09 1.86
C LYS A 9 2.58 15.98 1.40
N SER A 10 1.99 14.83 1.13
CA SER A 10 2.63 13.69 0.46
C SER A 10 1.71 13.13 -0.61
N VAL A 11 2.29 12.60 -1.68
CA VAL A 11 1.57 11.98 -2.81
C VAL A 11 2.05 10.55 -3.03
N ILE A 12 1.17 9.71 -3.58
CA ILE A 12 1.53 8.35 -4.00
C ILE A 12 2.34 8.47 -5.30
N VAL A 13 3.55 7.90 -5.32
CA VAL A 13 4.41 7.87 -6.52
C VAL A 13 4.58 6.46 -7.08
N ALA A 14 4.30 5.43 -6.29
CA ALA A 14 4.28 4.05 -6.76
C ALA A 14 3.35 3.19 -5.89
N LYS A 15 2.80 2.13 -6.49
CA LYS A 15 1.91 1.18 -5.84
C LYS A 15 2.40 -0.25 -6.08
N SER A 16 2.41 -1.07 -5.04
CA SER A 16 2.66 -2.50 -5.18
C SER A 16 1.52 -3.17 -5.93
N ASN A 17 1.82 -4.13 -6.81
CA ASN A 17 0.80 -4.99 -7.41
C ASN A 17 0.34 -6.11 -6.45
N VAL A 18 0.89 -6.15 -5.23
CA VAL A 18 0.49 -7.10 -4.19
C VAL A 18 -0.56 -6.44 -3.30
N ILE A 19 -1.72 -7.09 -3.19
CA ILE A 19 -2.78 -6.76 -2.24
C ILE A 19 -2.68 -7.73 -1.06
N GLN A 20 -2.87 -7.23 0.16
CA GLN A 20 -2.93 -8.02 1.38
C GLN A 20 -4.20 -7.68 2.14
N PHE A 21 -4.68 -8.60 2.98
CA PHE A 21 -5.73 -8.30 3.94
C PHE A 21 -5.11 -8.08 5.32
N ASP A 22 -5.60 -7.08 6.05
CA ASP A 22 -5.25 -6.92 7.46
C ASP A 22 -5.88 -8.01 8.33
N GLN A 23 -5.61 -7.95 9.63
CA GLN A 23 -6.16 -8.90 10.61
C GLN A 23 -7.70 -8.87 10.70
N SER A 24 -8.34 -7.79 10.25
CA SER A 24 -9.79 -7.62 10.23
C SER A 24 -10.41 -7.97 8.87
N GLY A 25 -9.60 -8.37 7.88
CA GLY A 25 -10.07 -8.70 6.53
C GLY A 25 -10.26 -7.50 5.61
N PHE A 26 -9.70 -6.32 5.93
CA PHE A 26 -9.73 -5.16 5.05
C PHE A 26 -8.55 -5.18 4.07
N PRO A 27 -8.81 -4.95 2.76
CA PRO A 27 -7.76 -5.00 1.75
C PRO A 27 -6.88 -3.74 1.83
N MET A 28 -5.57 -3.97 1.78
CA MET A 28 -4.53 -2.96 1.82
C MET A 28 -3.42 -3.26 0.82
N ARG A 29 -2.66 -2.22 0.50
CA ARG A 29 -1.55 -2.26 -0.43
C ARG A 29 -0.39 -1.42 0.08
N LEU A 30 0.82 -1.89 -0.19
CA LEU A 30 2.01 -1.11 0.07
C LEU A 30 2.19 -0.05 -1.02
N GLU A 31 2.29 1.20 -0.61
CA GLU A 31 2.48 2.35 -1.49
C GLU A 31 3.76 3.10 -1.13
N THR A 32 4.43 3.64 -2.16
CA THR A 32 5.53 4.59 -1.97
C THR A 32 4.96 5.98 -2.01
N MET A 33 5.16 6.71 -0.93
CA MET A 33 4.74 8.09 -0.77
C MET A 33 5.96 9.01 -0.88
N GLU A 34 5.79 10.16 -1.53
CA GLU A 34 6.81 11.21 -1.60
C GLU A 34 6.26 12.51 -1.01
N CYS A 35 7.00 13.11 -0.09
CA CYS A 35 6.66 14.41 0.46
C CYS A 35 6.94 15.53 -0.56
N LEU A 36 5.92 16.32 -0.91
CA LEU A 36 6.06 17.41 -1.88
C LEU A 36 6.89 18.60 -1.37
N ILE A 37 7.18 18.67 -0.07
CA ILE A 37 7.94 19.78 0.53
C ILE A 37 9.44 19.46 0.63
N CYS A 38 9.80 18.24 1.05
CA CYS A 38 11.19 17.87 1.27
C CYS A 38 11.70 16.73 0.38
N GLY A 39 10.88 16.19 -0.51
CA GLY A 39 11.23 15.12 -1.44
C GLY A 39 11.53 13.76 -0.79
N LYS A 40 11.37 13.63 0.53
CA LYS A 40 11.61 12.35 1.22
C LYS A 40 10.56 11.32 0.81
N ARG A 41 11.04 10.11 0.50
CA ARG A 41 10.21 8.94 0.21
C ARG A 41 10.05 8.06 1.43
N TYR A 42 8.87 7.50 1.59
CA TYR A 42 8.57 6.52 2.63
C TYR A 42 7.52 5.52 2.13
N TYR A 43 7.47 4.36 2.78
CA TYR A 43 6.51 3.31 2.48
C TYR A 43 5.36 3.35 3.48
N ALA A 44 4.14 3.19 3.00
CA ALA A 44 2.94 3.13 3.82
C ALA A 44 2.01 2.03 3.33
N TRP A 45 1.37 1.32 4.27
CA TRP A 45 0.25 0.45 3.98
C TRP A 45 -1.02 1.30 3.97
N ASN A 46 -1.72 1.32 2.85
CA ASN A 46 -2.96 2.07 2.68
C ASN A 46 -4.10 1.12 2.32
N TYR A 47 -5.28 1.37 2.88
CA TYR A 47 -6.50 0.66 2.48
C TYR A 47 -6.85 1.01 1.03
N ILE A 48 -7.25 0.01 0.27
CA ILE A 48 -7.57 0.19 -1.15
C ILE A 48 -9.07 0.22 -1.40
N LYS A 49 -9.46 0.87 -2.50
CA LYS A 49 -10.87 0.95 -2.92
C LYS A 49 -11.29 -0.33 -3.64
N LYS A 50 -12.61 -0.55 -3.74
CA LYS A 50 -13.19 -1.68 -4.50
C LYS A 50 -12.67 -1.75 -5.94
N SER A 51 -12.52 -0.60 -6.61
CA SER A 51 -11.99 -0.52 -7.98
C SER A 51 -10.55 -1.05 -8.12
N GLU A 52 -9.74 -0.94 -7.07
CA GLU A 52 -8.38 -1.47 -7.05
C GLU A 52 -8.38 -2.97 -6.72
N LEU A 53 -9.41 -3.47 -6.03
CA LEU A 53 -9.60 -4.90 -5.78
C LEU A 53 -10.00 -5.64 -7.06
N ASP A 54 -10.74 -5.00 -7.95
CA ASP A 54 -11.12 -5.54 -9.27
C ASP A 54 -9.88 -5.84 -10.16
N GLU A 55 -8.72 -5.27 -9.84
CA GLU A 55 -7.46 -5.57 -10.51
C GLU A 55 -7.05 -7.05 -10.38
N LEU A 56 -7.49 -7.73 -9.31
CA LEU A 56 -7.27 -9.17 -9.12
C LEU A 56 -7.90 -9.99 -10.25
N SER A 57 -9.09 -9.62 -10.70
CA SER A 57 -9.80 -10.30 -11.80
C SER A 57 -9.08 -10.15 -13.14
N THR A 58 -8.33 -9.06 -13.31
CA THR A 58 -7.58 -8.78 -14.54
C THR A 58 -6.15 -9.30 -14.51
N GLY A 59 -5.69 -9.84 -13.39
CA GLY A 59 -4.30 -10.25 -13.18
C GLY A 59 -3.29 -9.09 -13.06
N LYS A 60 -3.76 -7.83 -13.03
CA LYS A 60 -2.90 -6.66 -12.79
C LYS A 60 -2.32 -6.64 -11.39
N SER A 61 -3.06 -7.20 -10.43
CA SER A 61 -2.65 -7.35 -9.05
C SER A 61 -2.78 -8.81 -8.60
N VAL A 62 -2.00 -9.17 -7.59
CA VAL A 62 -1.99 -10.50 -6.97
C VAL A 62 -2.33 -10.39 -5.50
N LEU A 63 -3.07 -11.38 -4.98
CA LEU A 63 -3.40 -11.45 -3.56
C LEU A 63 -2.30 -12.21 -2.82
N CYS A 64 -1.73 -11.59 -1.79
CA CYS A 64 -0.81 -12.23 -0.86
C CYS A 64 -1.58 -12.58 0.41
N LYS A 65 -1.53 -13.87 0.77
CA LYS A 65 -2.03 -14.42 2.02
C LYS A 65 -0.83 -14.91 2.82
N TRP A 66 -0.72 -14.47 4.06
CA TRP A 66 0.27 -15.01 4.99
C TRP A 66 -0.20 -16.39 5.45
N GLU A 67 0.65 -17.39 5.26
CA GLU A 67 0.47 -18.71 5.88
C GLU A 67 1.28 -18.73 7.17
N ASN A 68 0.68 -19.20 8.26
CA ASN A 68 1.44 -19.47 9.47
C ASN A 68 2.34 -20.68 9.17
N VAL A 69 3.64 -20.51 9.37
CA VAL A 69 4.56 -21.65 9.36
C VAL A 69 4.44 -22.31 10.73
N GLU A 70 3.80 -23.48 10.78
CA GLU A 70 3.77 -24.35 11.97
C GLU A 70 5.15 -24.93 12.29
#